data_AF-A0A392RGI9-F1
#
_entry.id   AF-A0A392RGI9-F1
#
_cell.length_a   1.000
_cell.length_b   1.000
_cell.length_c   1.000
_cell.angle_alpha   90.00
_cell.angle_beta   90.00
_cell.angle_gamma   90.00
#
_symmetry.space_group_name_H-M   'P 1'
#
loop_
_entity.id
_entity.type
_entity.pdbx_description
1 polymer ?
#
loop_
_entity_poly.entity_id
_entity_poly.type
_entity_poly.pdbx_seq_one_letter_code
_entity_poly.pdbx_strand_id
1 'polypeptide(L)'
;MSGTEWNKPTEWEGLKNLSSLTLRSISKLKSLPWGVENVKSLKELRIYDCQALTSLPESIGNLTSLEKLVISECRKLDSLPKGMADLSSLHTLNITDCPLLLPRCQPETGDDWPQIAHIMNKSVRETPQDLREL
;
A
#
# COMPACT_ATOMS: atom_id res chain seq x y z
N MET A 1 4.35 -8.92 -36.83
CA MET A 1 5.71 -9.32 -36.42
C MET A 1 6.41 -8.14 -35.79
N SER A 2 6.49 -8.15 -34.46
CA SER A 2 7.53 -7.64 -33.56
C SER A 2 6.87 -7.66 -32.17
N GLY A 3 7.38 -8.26 -31.13
CA GLY A 3 8.73 -8.71 -30.84
C GLY A 3 8.92 -8.47 -29.34
N THR A 4 8.55 -9.49 -28.54
CA THR A 4 9.05 -9.76 -27.18
C THR A 4 9.10 -8.61 -26.17
N GLU A 5 8.05 -8.45 -25.35
CA GLU A 5 8.12 -7.81 -24.01
C GLU A 5 8.01 -8.84 -22.86
N TRP A 6 8.22 -10.13 -23.14
CA TRP A 6 8.32 -11.14 -22.10
C TRP A 6 9.80 -11.28 -21.69
N ASN A 7 10.11 -10.97 -20.42
CA ASN A 7 11.42 -11.08 -19.76
C ASN A 7 12.32 -9.82 -19.73
N LYS A 8 11.79 -8.63 -19.39
CA LYS A 8 12.63 -7.72 -18.60
C LYS A 8 12.64 -8.27 -17.17
N PRO A 9 13.83 -8.54 -16.58
CA PRO A 9 13.90 -8.77 -15.14
C PRO A 9 13.14 -7.64 -14.47
N THR A 10 12.15 -7.99 -13.66
CA THR A 10 11.47 -6.95 -12.89
C THR A 10 12.54 -6.17 -12.12
N GLU A 11 12.40 -4.84 -11.99
CA GLU A 11 13.39 -3.98 -11.33
C GLU A 11 13.74 -4.47 -9.90
N TRP A 12 12.90 -5.37 -9.37
CA TRP A 12 12.91 -5.94 -8.04
C TRP A 12 13.44 -7.38 -7.95
N GLU A 13 13.74 -8.05 -9.06
CA GLU A 13 14.18 -9.47 -9.08
C GLU A 13 15.48 -9.73 -8.30
N GLY A 14 16.34 -8.70 -8.17
CA GLY A 14 17.56 -8.76 -7.37
C GLY A 14 17.35 -8.55 -5.88
N LEU A 15 16.18 -8.05 -5.45
CA LEU A 15 15.91 -7.57 -4.09
C LEU A 15 15.38 -8.68 -3.17
N LYS A 16 16.00 -9.87 -3.26
CA LYS A 16 15.57 -11.10 -2.55
C LYS A 16 15.57 -11.02 -1.03
N ASN A 17 16.28 -10.03 -0.47
CA ASN A 17 16.42 -9.80 0.97
C ASN A 17 15.82 -8.47 1.42
N LEU A 18 15.14 -7.74 0.53
CA LEU A 18 14.52 -6.47 0.91
C LEU A 18 13.36 -6.75 1.87
N SER A 19 13.51 -6.36 3.13
CA SER A 19 12.54 -6.59 4.20
C SER A 19 11.71 -5.34 4.52
N SER A 20 12.21 -4.15 4.19
CA SER A 20 11.52 -2.88 4.47
C SER A 20 11.69 -1.93 3.29
N LEU A 21 10.59 -1.38 2.80
CA LEU A 21 10.54 -0.40 1.73
C LEU A 21 9.79 0.84 2.21
N THR A 22 10.41 2.00 2.08
CA THR A 22 9.79 3.29 2.38
C THR A 22 9.81 4.18 1.14
N LEU A 23 8.62 4.62 0.72
CA LEU A 23 8.41 5.58 -0.35
C LEU A 23 7.94 6.88 0.30
N ARG A 24 8.69 7.98 0.14
CA ARG A 24 8.39 9.27 0.78
C ARG A 24 8.46 10.40 -0.24
N SER A 25 7.41 11.22 -0.28
CA SER A 25 7.36 12.46 -1.07
C SER A 25 7.67 12.26 -2.56
N ILE A 26 7.28 11.11 -3.12
CA ILE A 26 7.48 10.80 -4.54
C ILE A 26 6.34 11.43 -5.35
N SER A 27 6.53 12.69 -5.73
CA SER A 27 5.51 13.53 -6.37
C SER A 27 4.92 12.99 -7.69
N LYS A 28 5.59 12.04 -8.36
CA LYS A 28 5.14 11.42 -9.62
C LYS A 28 4.68 9.97 -9.47
N LEU A 29 4.72 9.39 -8.26
CA LEU A 29 4.31 8.01 -8.03
C LEU A 29 2.79 7.90 -8.16
N LYS A 30 2.30 7.26 -9.23
CA LYS A 30 0.85 7.05 -9.45
C LYS A 30 0.33 5.73 -8.89
N SER A 31 1.20 4.72 -8.86
CA SER A 31 0.98 3.38 -8.30
C SER A 31 2.33 2.79 -7.94
N LEU A 32 2.35 1.69 -7.18
CA LEU A 32 3.58 0.93 -6.97
C LEU A 32 4.10 0.39 -8.32
N PRO A 33 5.42 0.31 -8.50
CA PRO A 33 5.99 -0.22 -9.73
C PRO A 33 5.62 -1.70 -9.94
N TRP A 34 5.46 -2.08 -11.20
CA TRP A 34 5.24 -3.46 -11.61
C TRP A 34 6.35 -4.39 -11.07
N GLY A 35 5.98 -5.58 -10.59
CA GLY A 35 6.92 -6.54 -10.04
C GLY A 35 7.22 -6.35 -8.57
N VAL A 36 6.62 -5.38 -7.88
CA VAL A 36 6.71 -5.27 -6.41
C VAL A 36 6.26 -6.56 -5.73
N GLU A 37 5.28 -7.27 -6.33
CA GLU A 37 4.80 -8.58 -5.90
C GLU A 37 5.88 -9.69 -5.86
N ASN A 38 7.01 -9.50 -6.53
CA ASN A 38 8.12 -10.45 -6.55
C ASN A 38 9.03 -10.34 -5.32
N VAL A 39 8.92 -9.25 -4.55
CA VAL A 39 9.69 -9.04 -3.32
C VAL A 39 9.06 -9.82 -2.17
N LYS A 40 9.10 -11.16 -2.23
CA LYS A 40 8.50 -12.04 -1.22
C LYS A 40 9.11 -11.90 0.18
N SER A 41 10.28 -11.30 0.30
CA SER A 41 10.94 -11.00 1.58
C SER A 41 10.39 -9.76 2.29
N LEU A 42 9.57 -8.95 1.63
CA LEU A 42 9.13 -7.66 2.16
C LEU A 42 8.18 -7.86 3.35
N LYS A 43 8.58 -7.35 4.51
CA LYS A 43 7.83 -7.37 5.77
C LYS A 43 7.17 -6.05 6.07
N GLU A 44 7.77 -4.94 5.66
CA GLU A 44 7.24 -3.61 5.93
C GLU A 44 7.20 -2.75 4.67
N LEU A 45 6.02 -2.20 4.37
CA LEU A 45 5.83 -1.21 3.32
C LEU A 45 5.30 0.07 3.94
N ARG A 46 5.99 1.19 3.69
CA ARG A 46 5.56 2.50 4.16
C ARG A 46 5.51 3.48 2.99
N ILE A 47 4.41 4.20 2.86
CA ILE A 47 4.17 5.20 1.83
C ILE A 47 3.75 6.50 2.52
N TYR A 48 4.54 7.56 2.33
CA TYR A 48 4.33 8.87 2.94
C TYR A 48 4.27 9.94 1.87
N ASP A 49 3.29 10.85 1.96
CA ASP A 49 3.26 12.10 1.19
C ASP A 49 3.40 11.89 -0.34
N CYS A 50 2.85 10.80 -0.87
CA CYS A 50 2.85 10.54 -2.31
C CYS A 50 1.57 11.14 -2.93
N GLN A 51 1.59 12.45 -3.18
CA GLN A 51 0.41 13.22 -3.61
C GLN A 51 -0.18 12.83 -4.98
N ALA A 52 0.56 12.07 -5.79
CA ALA A 52 0.08 11.56 -7.09
C ALA A 52 -0.42 10.11 -7.02
N LEU A 53 -0.29 9.43 -5.88
CA LEU A 53 -0.66 8.03 -5.73
C LEU A 53 -2.18 7.92 -5.75
N THR A 54 -2.73 7.23 -6.75
CA THR A 54 -4.18 7.04 -6.88
C THR A 54 -4.63 5.63 -6.57
N SER A 55 -3.74 4.64 -6.65
CA SER A 55 -4.08 3.23 -6.45
C SER A 55 -2.88 2.42 -5.98
N LEU A 56 -3.15 1.29 -5.33
CA LEU A 56 -2.20 0.19 -5.16
C LEU A 56 -2.55 -0.93 -6.16
N PRO A 57 -1.58 -1.67 -6.70
CA PRO A 57 -1.87 -2.76 -7.63
C PRO A 57 -2.54 -3.93 -6.90
N GLU A 58 -3.44 -4.65 -7.59
CA GLU A 58 -4.05 -5.90 -7.07
C GLU A 58 -2.99 -6.95 -6.68
N SER A 59 -1.84 -6.93 -7.36
CA SER A 59 -0.71 -7.82 -7.06
C SER A 59 -0.11 -7.61 -5.67
N ILE A 60 -0.48 -6.56 -4.93
CA ILE A 60 -0.03 -6.37 -3.55
C ILE A 60 -0.37 -7.57 -2.66
N GLY A 61 -1.48 -8.27 -2.93
CA GLY A 61 -1.88 -9.48 -2.20
C GLY A 61 -0.85 -10.62 -2.26
N ASN A 62 0.04 -10.58 -3.24
CA ASN A 62 1.11 -11.56 -3.39
C ASN A 62 2.30 -11.31 -2.44
N LEU A 63 2.32 -10.21 -1.69
CA LEU A 63 3.33 -9.92 -0.66
C LEU A 63 3.04 -10.70 0.63
N THR A 64 3.08 -12.03 0.56
CA THR A 64 2.63 -12.93 1.63
C THR A 64 3.42 -12.80 2.94
N SER A 65 4.61 -12.20 2.92
CA SER A 65 5.42 -11.93 4.13
C SER A 65 5.18 -10.54 4.74
N LEU A 66 4.30 -9.72 4.15
CA LEU A 66 4.07 -8.36 4.61
C LEU A 66 3.36 -8.39 5.97
N GLU A 67 4.03 -7.85 6.97
CA GLU A 67 3.62 -7.79 8.38
C GLU A 67 3.04 -6.41 8.73
N LYS A 68 3.51 -5.36 8.05
CA LYS A 68 3.15 -3.96 8.31
C LYS A 68 2.98 -3.15 7.03
N LEU A 69 1.83 -2.47 6.95
CA LEU A 69 1.54 -1.46 5.92
C LEU A 69 1.25 -0.11 6.58
N VAL A 70 1.95 0.93 6.15
CA VAL A 70 1.68 2.32 6.53
C VAL A 70 1.44 3.16 5.29
N ILE A 71 0.31 3.87 5.25
CA ILE A 71 -0.02 4.84 4.20
C ILE A 71 -0.39 6.14 4.90
N SER A 72 0.37 7.20 4.63
CA SER A 72 0.17 8.51 5.26
C SER A 72 0.17 9.61 4.22
N GLU A 73 -0.74 10.57 4.37
CA GLU A 73 -0.77 11.81 3.59
C GLU A 73 -0.88 11.59 2.07
N CYS A 74 -1.38 10.43 1.64
CA CYS A 74 -1.59 10.11 0.22
C CYS A 74 -2.99 10.56 -0.21
N ARG A 75 -3.13 11.87 -0.48
CA ARG A 75 -4.45 12.53 -0.61
C ARG A 75 -5.30 12.08 -1.80
N LYS A 76 -4.70 11.46 -2.81
CA LYS A 76 -5.39 10.99 -4.02
C LYS A 76 -5.66 9.49 -4.04
N LEU A 77 -5.18 8.74 -3.05
CA LEU A 77 -5.45 7.32 -2.96
C LEU A 77 -6.90 7.15 -2.52
N ASP A 78 -7.72 6.56 -3.38
CA ASP A 78 -9.17 6.54 -3.24
C ASP A 78 -9.76 5.15 -3.03
N SER A 79 -8.94 4.09 -3.01
CA SER A 79 -9.39 2.72 -2.82
C SER A 79 -8.26 1.79 -2.38
N LEU A 80 -8.63 0.68 -1.73
CA LEU A 80 -7.77 -0.47 -1.50
C LEU A 80 -8.05 -1.58 -2.54
N PRO A 81 -7.01 -2.29 -3.02
CA PRO A 81 -7.21 -3.42 -3.93
C PRO A 81 -7.79 -4.63 -3.18
N LYS A 82 -8.57 -5.46 -3.89
CA LYS A 82 -9.17 -6.67 -3.32
C LYS A 82 -8.12 -7.65 -2.77
N GLY A 83 -6.96 -7.73 -3.40
CA GLY A 83 -5.83 -8.57 -2.97
C GLY A 83 -5.31 -8.28 -1.55
N MET A 84 -5.67 -7.14 -0.93
CA MET A 84 -5.37 -6.89 0.49
C MET A 84 -5.95 -7.96 1.43
N ALA A 85 -7.08 -8.59 1.05
CA ALA A 85 -7.67 -9.70 1.80
C ALA A 85 -6.78 -10.96 1.83
N ASP A 86 -5.86 -11.11 0.87
CA ASP A 86 -4.96 -12.26 0.75
C ASP A 86 -3.69 -12.11 1.61
N LEU A 87 -3.47 -10.94 2.21
CA LEU A 87 -2.32 -10.65 3.06
C LEU A 87 -2.45 -11.30 4.44
N SER A 88 -2.26 -12.62 4.50
CA SER A 88 -2.43 -13.43 5.71
C SER A 88 -1.47 -13.08 6.86
N SER A 89 -0.29 -12.51 6.53
CA SER A 89 0.72 -12.12 7.53
C SER A 89 0.55 -10.69 8.01
N LEU A 90 -0.33 -9.89 7.39
CA LEU A 90 -0.48 -8.48 7.69
C LEU A 90 -1.24 -8.30 9.01
N HIS A 91 -0.50 -7.97 10.06
CA HIS A 91 -1.09 -7.75 11.38
C HIS A 91 -1.13 -6.27 11.77
N THR A 92 -0.40 -5.39 11.06
CA THR A 92 -0.39 -3.94 11.31
C THR A 92 -0.78 -3.14 10.06
N LEU A 93 -1.84 -2.34 10.16
CA LEU A 93 -2.25 -1.38 9.14
C LEU A 93 -2.43 0.02 9.73
N ASN A 94 -1.69 1.00 9.22
CA ASN A 94 -1.90 2.40 9.58
C ASN A 94 -2.23 3.21 8.33
N ILE A 95 -3.43 3.80 8.29
CA ILE A 95 -3.86 4.76 7.26
C ILE A 95 -4.12 6.09 7.97
N THR A 96 -3.33 7.10 7.62
CA THR A 96 -3.45 8.44 8.21
C THR A 96 -3.53 9.51 7.13
N ASP A 97 -4.38 10.52 7.30
CA ASP A 97 -4.44 11.69 6.40
C ASP A 97 -4.64 11.33 4.91
N CYS A 98 -5.43 10.28 4.64
CA CYS A 98 -5.81 9.83 3.30
C CYS A 98 -7.32 10.06 3.09
N PRO A 99 -7.77 11.33 2.90
CA PRO A 99 -9.18 11.72 3.01
C PRO A 99 -10.14 11.00 2.06
N LEU A 100 -9.70 10.58 0.87
CA LEU A 100 -10.55 9.80 -0.06
C LEU A 100 -10.69 8.33 0.36
N LEU A 101 -9.67 7.80 1.04
CA LEU A 101 -9.63 6.41 1.48
C LEU A 101 -10.32 6.19 2.84
N LEU A 102 -10.20 7.15 3.76
CA LEU A 102 -10.74 7.03 5.12
C LEU A 102 -12.22 6.62 5.17
N PRO A 103 -13.14 7.20 4.37
CA PRO A 103 -14.55 6.80 4.38
C PRO A 103 -14.78 5.35 3.93
N ARG A 104 -13.92 4.82 3.06
CA ARG A 104 -14.05 3.47 2.50
C ARG A 104 -13.55 2.40 3.46
N CYS A 105 -12.71 2.77 4.43
CA CYS A 105 -12.19 1.88 5.45
C CYS A 105 -13.06 1.85 6.73
N GLN A 106 -14.26 2.44 6.71
CA GLN A 106 -15.16 2.46 7.86
C GLN A 106 -15.66 1.05 8.21
N PRO A 107 -15.65 0.65 9.50
CA PRO A 107 -16.17 -0.63 9.92
C PRO A 107 -17.58 -0.90 9.40
N GLU A 108 -17.78 -2.09 8.80
CA GLU A 108 -19.05 -2.65 8.32
C GLU A 108 -19.77 -1.88 7.20
N THR A 109 -19.36 -0.66 6.91
CA THR A 109 -20.07 0.29 6.03
C THR A 109 -19.21 0.78 4.88
N GLY A 110 -17.89 0.82 5.05
CA GLY A 110 -16.97 1.21 4.00
C GLY A 110 -16.75 0.09 2.99
N ASP A 111 -16.79 0.45 1.70
CA ASP A 111 -16.59 -0.48 0.58
C ASP A 111 -15.28 -1.29 0.68
N ASP A 112 -14.25 -0.71 1.31
CA ASP A 112 -12.93 -1.30 1.43
C ASP A 112 -12.70 -2.01 2.77
N TRP A 113 -13.66 -1.93 3.69
CA TRP A 113 -13.60 -2.64 4.96
C TRP A 113 -13.37 -4.14 4.84
N PRO A 114 -14.02 -4.88 3.91
CA PRO A 114 -13.80 -6.33 3.76
C PRO A 114 -12.34 -6.69 3.46
N GLN A 115 -11.56 -5.76 2.90
CA GLN A 115 -10.15 -5.98 2.58
C GLN A 115 -9.21 -5.82 3.77
N ILE A 116 -9.67 -5.22 4.86
CA ILE A 116 -8.85 -4.90 6.05
C ILE A 116 -9.45 -5.43 7.34
N ALA A 117 -10.66 -6.01 7.29
CA ALA A 117 -11.38 -6.51 8.44
C ALA A 117 -10.57 -7.56 9.22
N HIS A 118 -9.82 -8.42 8.52
CA HIS A 118 -9.00 -9.49 9.10
C HIS A 118 -7.76 -9.00 9.86
N ILE A 119 -7.37 -7.74 9.68
CA ILE A 119 -6.14 -7.19 10.27
C ILE A 119 -6.39 -6.85 11.74
N MET A 120 -5.58 -7.42 12.64
CA MET A 120 -5.75 -7.29 14.08
C MET A 120 -5.47 -5.87 14.59
N ASN A 121 -4.30 -5.31 14.27
CA ASN A 121 -3.90 -3.97 14.69
C ASN A 121 -4.04 -3.00 13.53
N LYS A 122 -5.18 -2.30 13.47
CA LYS A 122 -5.45 -1.30 12.43
C LYS A 122 -5.83 0.05 13.01
N SER A 123 -5.21 1.10 12.48
CA SER A 123 -5.50 2.50 12.78
C SER A 123 -5.82 3.23 11.48
N VAL A 124 -7.04 3.73 11.37
CA VAL A 124 -7.55 4.48 10.22
C VAL A 124 -8.07 5.81 10.74
N ARG A 125 -7.33 6.91 10.53
CA ARG A 125 -7.65 8.19 11.17
C ARG A 125 -7.18 9.41 10.37
N GLU A 126 -7.72 10.56 10.73
CA GLU A 126 -7.20 11.86 10.29
C GLU A 126 -6.41 12.51 11.44
N THR A 127 -5.26 13.10 11.13
CA THR A 127 -4.49 13.90 12.08
C THR A 127 -5.18 15.24 12.27
N PRO A 128 -5.49 15.68 13.51
CA PRO A 128 -6.07 16.99 13.77
C PRO A 128 -5.25 18.11 13.12
N GLN A 129 -5.92 19.10 12.54
CA GLN A 129 -5.26 20.20 11.81
C GLN A 129 -4.24 20.93 12.68
N ASP A 130 -4.50 21.06 13.98
CA ASP A 130 -3.64 21.75 14.95
C ASP A 130 -2.29 21.08 15.21
N LEU A 131 -2.11 19.81 14.79
CA LEU A 131 -0.87 19.04 14.97
C LEU A 131 -0.07 18.88 13.68
N ARG A 132 -0.52 19.43 12.55
CA ARG A 132 0.11 19.23 11.23
C ARG A 132 1.30 20.15 10.96
N GLU A 133 1.56 21.13 11.84
CA GLU A 133 2.65 22.12 11.69
C GLU A 133 3.74 22.01 12.77
N LEU A 134 3.74 20.93 13.55
CA LEU A 134 4.79 20.56 14.51
C LEU A 134 5.73 19.51 13.92
#